data_AF-A0A170ZYT6-F1
#
_entry.id   AF-A0A170ZYT6-F1
#
_cell.length_a   1.000
_cell.length_b   1.000
_cell.length_c   1.000
_cell.angle_alpha   90.00
_cell.angle_beta   90.00
_cell.angle_gamma   90.00
#
_symmetry.space_group_name_H-M   'P 1'
#
loop_
_entity.id
_entity.type
_entity.pdbx_description
1 polymer ?
#
loop_
_entity_poly.entity_id
_entity_poly.type
_entity_poly.pdbx_seq_one_letter_code
_entity_poly.pdbx_strand_id
1 'polypeptide(L)'
;MKERRVRLMQRTRGLRGVRSFAVSFVALAASLGVVPAADAAPAAYSCTPGYFCIYSDWNGGGTRCQWRQASKANTADDCSFIQRGRNVRSVWNGTGHRVQYYTQTNYRNRVGSTPAGSGGNLQGNYQIRSFRPQ
;
A
#
# COMPACT_ATOMS: atom_id res chain seq x y z
N MET A 1 34.35 -47.27 -4.59
CA MET A 1 34.49 -48.71 -4.27
C MET A 1 34.02 -48.91 -2.83
N LYS A 2 33.19 -49.86 -2.43
CA LYS A 2 32.60 -51.02 -3.10
C LYS A 2 31.37 -51.40 -2.26
N GLU A 3 30.24 -51.53 -2.96
CA GLU A 3 29.13 -52.45 -2.77
C GLU A 3 29.13 -53.37 -1.52
N ARG A 4 27.94 -53.61 -0.95
CA ARG A 4 27.06 -54.70 -1.41
C ARG A 4 25.71 -54.70 -0.70
N ARG A 5 24.67 -54.78 -1.54
CA ARG A 5 23.29 -55.12 -1.20
C ARG A 5 23.18 -56.59 -0.84
N VAL A 6 22.38 -56.95 0.16
CA VAL A 6 21.69 -58.26 0.26
C VAL A 6 20.43 -58.02 1.12
N ARG A 7 19.24 -57.77 0.56
CA ARG A 7 18.17 -58.71 0.14
C ARG A 7 17.84 -59.85 1.11
N LEU A 8 16.53 -60.12 1.14
CA LEU A 8 15.84 -61.33 1.58
C LEU A 8 15.37 -61.32 3.05
N MET A 9 14.12 -60.96 3.31
CA MET A 9 12.90 -61.79 3.27
C MET A 9 12.82 -62.79 4.44
N GLN A 10 11.67 -62.71 5.11
CA GLN A 10 11.00 -63.74 5.91
C GLN A 10 11.43 -63.92 7.37
N ARG A 11 10.52 -63.54 8.29
CA ARG A 11 9.93 -64.53 9.20
C ARG A 11 8.65 -63.99 9.84
N THR A 12 7.51 -64.58 9.48
CA THR A 12 6.30 -64.54 10.29
C THR A 12 6.44 -65.52 11.45
N ARG A 13 6.02 -65.12 12.66
CA ARG A 13 5.29 -65.92 13.67
C ARG A 13 5.29 -65.20 15.04
N GLY A 14 4.11 -65.11 15.64
CA GLY A 14 3.97 -65.11 17.10
C GLY A 14 3.36 -63.85 17.71
N LEU A 15 2.02 -63.84 17.87
CA LEU A 15 1.32 -63.00 18.83
C LEU A 15 1.83 -63.27 20.25
N ARG A 16 2.02 -62.22 21.07
CA ARG A 16 1.54 -62.09 22.46
C ARG A 16 2.14 -60.88 23.17
N GLY A 17 1.27 -59.95 23.59
CA GLY A 17 1.58 -58.81 24.48
C GLY A 17 2.42 -57.75 23.76
N VAL A 18 2.26 -56.45 23.95
CA VAL A 18 2.08 -55.75 25.21
C VAL A 18 1.59 -54.33 24.84
N ARG A 19 0.55 -53.87 25.54
CA ARG A 19 0.16 -52.48 25.82
C ARG A 19 0.04 -51.52 24.62
N SER A 20 -1.21 -51.23 24.31
CA SER A 20 -1.67 -50.01 23.65
C SER A 20 -0.93 -48.78 24.20
N PHE A 21 -0.14 -48.14 23.34
CA PHE A 21 0.19 -46.73 23.48
C PHE A 21 -0.55 -46.02 22.35
N ALA A 22 -1.76 -45.54 22.66
CA ALA A 22 -2.45 -44.59 21.81
C ALA A 22 -1.62 -43.30 21.81
N VAL A 23 -0.85 -43.08 20.76
CA VAL A 23 -0.15 -41.80 20.55
C VAL A 23 -1.21 -40.83 20.06
N SER A 24 -1.78 -40.06 20.98
CA SER A 24 -2.63 -38.92 20.69
C SER A 24 -1.80 -37.90 19.91
N PHE A 25 -2.03 -37.80 18.60
CA PHE A 25 -1.56 -36.66 17.83
C PHE A 25 -2.32 -35.42 18.33
N VAL A 26 -1.64 -34.57 19.09
CA VAL A 26 -2.14 -33.24 19.41
C VAL A 26 -2.13 -32.45 18.11
N ALA A 27 -3.31 -32.26 17.52
CA ALA A 27 -3.49 -31.32 16.42
C ALA A 27 -3.16 -29.92 16.93
N LEU A 28 -2.00 -29.40 16.53
CA LEU A 28 -1.62 -28.01 16.78
C LEU A 28 -2.51 -27.14 15.88
N ALA A 29 -3.65 -26.71 16.41
CA ALA A 29 -4.52 -25.76 15.74
C ALA A 29 -3.76 -24.43 15.63
N ALA A 30 -3.21 -24.15 14.46
CA ALA A 30 -2.67 -22.84 14.12
C ALA A 30 -3.84 -21.85 14.14
N SER A 31 -3.95 -21.09 15.22
CA SER A 31 -4.83 -19.92 15.32
C SER A 31 -4.31 -18.86 14.36
N LEU A 32 -4.76 -18.92 13.10
CA LEU A 32 -4.64 -17.82 12.16
C LEU A 32 -5.51 -16.68 12.72
N GLY A 33 -4.87 -15.76 13.43
CA GLY A 33 -5.50 -14.53 13.89
C GLY A 33 -6.10 -13.81 12.70
N VAL A 34 -7.43 -13.75 12.66
CA VAL A 34 -8.18 -12.90 11.73
C VAL A 34 -7.88 -11.47 12.13
N VAL A 35 -6.91 -10.85 11.46
CA VAL A 35 -6.69 -9.41 11.58
C VAL A 35 -7.91 -8.74 10.98
N PRO A 36 -8.65 -7.89 11.71
CA PRO A 36 -9.76 -7.17 11.12
C PRO A 36 -9.22 -6.34 9.96
N ALA A 37 -9.78 -6.55 8.77
CA ALA A 37 -9.54 -5.66 7.65
C ALA A 37 -10.06 -4.28 8.07
N ALA A 38 -9.18 -3.29 8.14
CA ALA A 38 -9.61 -1.92 8.39
C ALA A 38 -10.56 -1.51 7.27
N ASP A 39 -11.83 -1.28 7.60
CA ASP A 39 -12.82 -0.75 6.67
C ASP A 39 -12.31 0.57 6.10
N ALA A 40 -11.87 0.54 4.85
CA ALA A 40 -11.46 1.74 4.15
C ALA A 40 -12.72 2.57 3.88
N ALA A 41 -12.88 3.69 4.59
CA ALA A 41 -13.95 4.63 4.33
C ALA A 41 -13.97 4.99 2.83
N PRO A 42 -15.16 5.11 2.22
CA PRO A 42 -15.30 5.38 0.79
C PRO A 42 -14.58 6.68 0.42
N ALA A 43 -13.94 6.70 -0.75
CA ALA A 43 -13.23 7.87 -1.21
C ALA A 43 -14.18 9.03 -1.49
N ALA A 44 -13.94 10.16 -0.81
CA ALA A 44 -14.76 11.36 -0.88
C ALA A 44 -13.87 12.55 -1.25
N TYR A 45 -13.53 12.64 -2.53
CA TYR A 45 -12.72 13.74 -3.05
C TYR A 45 -13.57 15.01 -3.21
N SER A 46 -13.60 15.85 -2.19
CA SER A 46 -14.10 17.22 -2.31
C SER A 46 -13.05 18.08 -3.01
N CYS A 47 -13.06 18.12 -4.35
CA CYS A 47 -12.17 18.97 -5.15
C CYS A 47 -12.99 19.84 -6.09
N THR A 48 -12.71 21.14 -6.14
CA THR A 48 -13.43 22.04 -7.06
C THR A 48 -13.17 21.61 -8.51
N PRO A 49 -14.20 21.51 -9.38
CA PRO A 49 -14.00 21.18 -10.79
C PRO A 49 -12.99 22.13 -11.45
N GLY A 50 -12.07 21.58 -12.24
CA GLY A 50 -10.98 22.35 -12.87
C GLY A 50 -9.76 22.58 -11.98
N TYR A 51 -9.71 22.03 -10.76
CA TYR A 51 -8.57 22.19 -9.84
C TYR A 51 -7.77 20.89 -9.70
N PHE A 52 -6.48 21.04 -9.38
CA PHE A 52 -5.67 19.97 -8.82
C PHE A 52 -5.69 20.07 -7.30
N CYS A 53 -6.04 18.98 -6.61
CA CYS A 53 -6.16 18.91 -5.16
C CYS A 53 -5.18 17.89 -4.57
N ILE A 54 -4.56 18.26 -3.45
CA ILE A 54 -3.77 17.34 -2.62
C ILE A 54 -4.35 17.31 -1.20
N TYR A 55 -4.23 16.15 -0.57
CA TYR A 55 -4.86 15.85 0.72
C TYR A 55 -3.84 15.27 1.70
N SER A 56 -3.99 15.65 2.96
CA SER A 56 -3.11 15.17 4.01
C SER A 56 -3.42 13.75 4.49
N ASP A 57 -4.61 13.23 4.15
CA ASP A 57 -5.05 11.89 4.53
C ASP A 57 -5.54 11.10 3.31
N TRP A 58 -5.79 9.81 3.54
CA TRP A 58 -6.20 8.89 2.49
C TRP A 58 -7.59 9.25 1.95
N ASN A 59 -7.89 8.81 0.73
CA ASN A 59 -9.26 8.81 0.18
C ASN A 59 -9.91 10.21 0.08
N GLY A 60 -9.12 11.27 -0.06
CA GLY A 60 -9.61 12.65 -0.11
C GLY A 60 -9.89 13.29 1.26
N GLY A 61 -9.49 12.63 2.35
CA GLY A 61 -9.69 13.13 3.71
C GLY A 61 -8.66 14.17 4.17
N GLY A 62 -8.89 14.69 5.37
CA GLY A 62 -7.95 15.58 6.04
C GLY A 62 -7.91 17.01 5.49
N THR A 63 -6.78 17.68 5.68
CA THR A 63 -6.56 19.03 5.14
C THR A 63 -6.36 18.97 3.63
N ARG A 64 -7.13 19.78 2.90
CA ARG A 64 -7.04 19.92 1.45
C ARG A 64 -6.33 21.22 1.06
N CYS A 65 -5.49 21.13 0.05
CA CYS A 65 -5.00 22.28 -0.71
C CYS A 65 -5.34 22.10 -2.19
N GLN A 66 -5.68 23.18 -2.89
CA GLN A 66 -6.12 23.10 -4.27
C GLN A 66 -5.65 24.30 -5.09
N TRP A 67 -5.42 24.08 -6.38
CA TRP A 67 -4.95 25.10 -7.32
C TRP A 67 -5.68 25.03 -8.64
N ARG A 68 -6.05 26.21 -9.17
CA ARG A 68 -6.58 26.37 -10.52
C ARG A 68 -5.47 26.58 -11.54
N GLN A 69 -4.33 27.11 -11.12
CA GLN A 69 -3.18 27.32 -11.99
C GLN A 69 -2.70 25.98 -12.54
N ALA A 70 -2.28 25.96 -13.81
CA ALA A 70 -1.77 24.76 -14.45
C ALA A 70 -0.48 24.22 -13.78
N SER A 71 0.30 25.11 -13.17
CA SER A 71 1.55 24.75 -12.49
C SER A 71 1.78 25.55 -11.21
N LYS A 72 2.54 24.96 -10.29
CA LYS A 72 3.02 25.58 -9.05
C LYS A 72 4.44 25.12 -8.77
N ALA A 73 5.37 26.08 -8.71
CA ALA A 73 6.79 25.81 -8.46
C ALA A 73 7.10 25.48 -7.00
N ASN A 74 6.27 25.93 -6.06
CA ASN A 74 6.37 25.61 -4.64
C ASN A 74 4.99 25.56 -3.99
N THR A 75 4.46 24.37 -3.73
CA THR A 75 3.16 24.17 -3.08
C THR A 75 3.15 24.59 -1.60
N ALA A 76 4.32 24.72 -0.96
CA ALA A 76 4.40 25.22 0.41
C ALA A 76 4.13 26.73 0.49
N ASP A 77 4.01 27.46 -0.61
CA ASP A 77 3.69 28.89 -0.52
C ASP A 77 2.26 29.12 -0.01
N ASP A 78 1.35 28.20 -0.33
CA ASP A 78 -0.09 28.35 -0.12
C ASP A 78 -0.79 27.07 0.39
N CYS A 79 -0.03 26.01 0.69
CA CYS A 79 -0.57 24.81 1.33
C CYS A 79 -0.07 24.63 2.76
N SER A 80 -0.96 24.87 3.72
CA SER A 80 -0.60 24.93 5.14
C SER A 80 -0.10 23.60 5.74
N PHE A 81 -0.55 22.44 5.25
CA PHE A 81 -0.05 21.17 5.78
C PHE A 81 1.33 20.82 5.20
N ILE A 82 1.61 21.23 3.96
CA ILE A 82 2.94 21.09 3.38
C ILE A 82 3.94 22.02 4.08
N GLN A 83 3.54 23.26 4.39
CA GLN A 83 4.35 24.19 5.20
C GLN A 83 4.76 23.60 6.55
N ARG A 84 3.87 22.83 7.18
CA ARG A 84 4.14 22.14 8.46
C ARG A 84 4.89 20.81 8.31
N GLY A 85 5.40 20.48 7.13
CA GLY A 85 6.15 19.24 6.90
C GLY A 85 5.29 17.97 6.82
N ARG A 86 3.96 18.07 6.75
CA ARG A 86 3.10 16.87 6.59
C ARG A 86 3.17 16.34 5.17
N ASN A 87 3.12 15.02 5.03
CA ASN A 87 3.13 14.33 3.74
C ASN A 87 1.77 14.38 3.05
N VAL A 88 1.78 14.19 1.72
CA VAL A 88 0.56 14.02 0.93
C VAL A 88 0.20 12.53 0.92
N ARG A 89 -1.08 12.24 1.15
CA ARG A 89 -1.60 10.86 1.19
C ARG A 89 -2.49 10.53 0.01
N SER A 90 -3.23 11.51 -0.51
CA SER A 90 -4.07 11.31 -1.69
C SER A 90 -4.15 12.57 -2.54
N VAL A 91 -4.54 12.40 -3.80
CA VAL A 91 -4.67 13.47 -4.78
C VAL A 91 -5.94 13.30 -5.60
N TRP A 92 -6.47 14.41 -6.11
CA TRP A 92 -7.51 14.43 -7.13
C TRP A 92 -7.13 15.45 -8.21
N ASN A 93 -7.27 15.05 -9.46
CA ASN A 93 -7.04 15.91 -10.61
C ASN A 93 -8.36 16.18 -11.33
N GLY A 94 -9.02 17.26 -10.95
CA GLY A 94 -10.22 17.76 -11.61
C GLY A 94 -9.93 18.61 -12.84
N THR A 95 -8.66 18.73 -13.27
CA THR A 95 -8.28 19.49 -14.47
C THR A 95 -8.53 18.69 -15.76
N GLY A 96 -8.42 19.35 -16.92
CA GLY A 96 -8.59 18.74 -18.24
C GLY A 96 -7.35 18.06 -18.81
N HIS A 97 -6.25 17.96 -18.06
CA HIS A 97 -5.00 17.35 -18.51
C HIS A 97 -4.34 16.53 -17.40
N ARG A 98 -3.37 15.69 -17.76
CA ARG A 98 -2.61 14.93 -16.77
C ARG A 98 -1.68 15.87 -16.00
N VAL A 99 -1.72 15.82 -14.67
CA VAL A 99 -0.82 16.59 -13.81
C VAL A 99 0.32 15.70 -13.36
N GLN A 100 1.57 16.14 -13.55
CA GLN A 100 2.76 15.49 -12.96
C GLN A 100 3.17 16.23 -11.69
N TYR A 101 3.67 15.50 -10.70
CA TYR A 101 4.09 16.08 -9.43
C TYR A 101 5.44 15.54 -8.94
N TYR A 102 6.06 16.36 -8.10
CA TYR A 102 7.48 16.35 -7.80
C TYR A 102 7.71 16.54 -6.30
N THR A 103 8.73 15.90 -5.75
CA THR A 103 9.07 16.00 -4.32
C THR A 103 9.99 17.16 -3.97
N GLN A 104 10.47 17.89 -4.96
CA GLN A 104 11.23 19.13 -4.76
C GLN A 104 10.52 20.30 -5.45
N THR A 105 10.91 21.52 -5.07
CA THR A 105 10.44 22.73 -5.74
C THR A 105 10.96 22.79 -7.17
N ASN A 106 10.37 23.65 -7.99
CA ASN A 106 10.80 23.92 -9.37
C ASN A 106 10.85 22.67 -10.26
N TYR A 107 9.90 21.73 -10.07
CA TYR A 107 9.67 20.56 -10.93
C TYR A 107 10.84 19.56 -10.95
N ARG A 108 11.51 19.38 -9.81
CA ARG A 108 12.63 18.45 -9.65
C ARG A 108 12.23 17.19 -8.89
N ASN A 109 12.85 16.05 -9.23
CA ASN A 109 12.56 14.74 -8.65
C ASN A 109 11.10 14.31 -8.79
N ARG A 110 10.72 13.89 -10.01
CA ARG A 110 9.37 13.44 -10.35
C ARG A 110 9.03 12.17 -9.59
N VAL A 111 7.85 12.13 -8.98
CA VAL A 111 7.37 10.93 -8.26
C VAL A 111 6.10 10.33 -8.82
N GLY A 112 5.33 11.09 -9.60
CA GLY A 112 4.10 10.55 -10.14
C GLY A 112 3.32 11.52 -11.00
N SER A 113 2.12 11.10 -11.34
CA SER A 113 1.16 11.89 -12.10
C SER A 113 -0.23 11.30 -11.98
N THR A 114 -1.25 12.13 -12.17
CA THR A 114 -2.65 11.73 -12.15
C THR A 114 -3.34 12.15 -13.45
N PRO A 115 -4.02 11.24 -14.17
CA PRO A 115 -4.86 11.59 -15.33
C PRO A 115 -5.94 12.62 -14.99
N ALA A 116 -6.48 13.27 -16.02
CA ALA A 116 -7.63 14.15 -15.87
C ALA A 116 -8.85 13.39 -15.32
N GLY A 117 -9.65 14.04 -14.48
CA GLY A 117 -10.86 13.46 -13.89
C GLY A 117 -10.62 12.25 -12.97
N SER A 118 -9.39 12.06 -12.51
CA SER A 118 -8.97 10.89 -11.72
C SER A 118 -8.33 11.31 -10.40
N GLY A 119 -8.27 10.38 -9.45
CA GLY A 119 -7.58 10.57 -8.18
C GLY A 119 -7.21 9.24 -7.53
N GLY A 120 -6.54 9.30 -6.40
CA GLY A 120 -6.10 8.10 -5.70
C GLY A 120 -5.15 8.37 -4.55
N ASN A 121 -4.91 7.31 -3.79
CA ASN A 121 -3.92 7.27 -2.73
C ASN A 121 -2.51 7.20 -3.32
N LEU A 122 -1.60 7.99 -2.75
CA LEU A 122 -0.20 8.00 -3.13
C LEU A 122 0.54 6.88 -2.41
N GLN A 123 1.35 6.13 -3.16
CA GLN A 123 2.30 5.22 -2.57
C GLN A 123 3.52 6.02 -2.13
N GLY A 124 3.85 5.97 -0.82
CA GLY A 124 5.06 6.57 -0.25
C GLY A 124 4.80 7.55 0.91
N ASN A 125 5.90 8.13 1.40
CA ASN A 125 5.94 9.09 2.49
C ASN A 125 6.72 10.33 2.03
N TYR A 126 6.05 11.23 1.31
CA TYR A 126 6.67 12.45 0.79
C TYR A 126 5.68 13.59 0.67
N GLN A 127 6.22 14.78 0.42
CA GLN A 127 5.45 15.96 0.05
C GLN A 127 5.42 16.11 -1.47
N ILE A 128 4.30 16.57 -2.02
CA ILE A 128 4.29 17.14 -3.37
C ILE A 128 4.71 18.60 -3.21
N ARG A 129 5.94 18.94 -3.61
CA ARG A 129 6.52 20.29 -3.48
C ARG A 129 6.30 21.14 -4.74
N SER A 130 6.05 20.51 -5.89
CA SER A 130 5.67 21.22 -7.12
C SER A 130 4.89 20.32 -8.09
N PHE A 131 4.14 20.92 -9.01
CA PHE A 131 3.39 20.20 -10.06
C PHE A 131 3.25 21.02 -11.34
N ARG A 132 3.12 20.35 -12.49
CA ARG A 132 2.86 20.97 -13.80
C ARG A 132 2.13 19.99 -14.73
N PRO A 133 1.53 20.46 -15.84
CA PRO A 133 0.94 19.57 -16.83
C PRO A 133 2.01 18.61 -17.39
N GLN A 134 1.60 17.39 -17.80
CA GLN A 134 2.47 16.55 -18.62
C GLN A 134 2.68 17.15 -19.99
#